data_AF-A0A969JQN8-F1
#
_entry.id   AF-A0A969JQN8-F1
#
_cell.length_a   1.000
_cell.length_b   1.000
_cell.length_c   1.000
_cell.angle_alpha   90.00
_cell.angle_beta   90.00
_cell.angle_gamma   90.00
#
_symmetry.space_group_name_H-M   'P 1'
#
loop_
_entity.id
_entity.type
_entity.pdbx_description
1 polymer ?
#
loop_
_entity_poly.entity_id
_entity_poly.type
_entity_poly.pdbx_seq_one_letter_code
_entity_poly.pdbx_strand_id
1 'polypeptide(L)'
;MIQREIEDFRPQRLIMDSISAMERVGPVRYFREFVIGLTSYAKQEEVCSLFTSTTPKLSGGDSITEAHISTITDAIILLRYVEVNGMLRRGIAVIKMRGSQHDKRIHEFTIDDQGLHIGVPFTNVQNIILGVPSATMPTESEQLGGIFGDDDSTGETSGVTL
;
A
#
# COMPACT_ATOMS: atom_id res chain seq x y z
N MET A 1 26.54 -9.61 12.85
CA MET A 1 25.53 -10.57 13.37
C MET A 1 24.56 -10.97 12.27
N ILE A 2 23.77 -10.05 11.70
CA ILE A 2 22.79 -10.38 10.62
C ILE A 2 23.45 -11.04 9.40
N GLN A 3 24.61 -10.54 8.93
CA GLN A 3 25.31 -11.14 7.79
C GLN A 3 25.69 -12.60 8.03
N ARG A 4 26.20 -12.91 9.23
CA ARG A 4 26.56 -14.28 9.61
C ARG A 4 25.35 -15.21 9.62
N GLU A 5 24.21 -14.75 10.12
CA GLU A 5 22.96 -15.53 10.07
C GLU A 5 22.51 -15.80 8.62
N ILE A 6 22.68 -14.82 7.72
CA ILE A 6 22.38 -15.01 6.29
C ILE A 6 23.33 -16.05 5.67
N GLU A 7 24.62 -16.01 5.99
CA GLU A 7 25.62 -16.97 5.50
C GLU A 7 25.36 -18.40 6.00
N ASP A 8 25.03 -18.54 7.30
CA ASP A 8 24.83 -19.82 7.97
C ASP A 8 23.48 -20.46 7.57
N PHE A 9 22.41 -19.67 7.51
CA PHE A 9 21.05 -20.16 7.22
C PHE A 9 20.70 -20.18 5.73
N ARG A 10 21.31 -19.31 4.91
CA ARG A 10 21.02 -19.09 3.49
C ARG A 10 19.52 -18.90 3.18
N PRO A 11 18.87 -17.87 3.74
CA PRO A 11 17.46 -17.62 3.53
C PRO A 11 17.15 -17.19 2.09
N GLN A 12 16.00 -17.58 1.57
CA GLN A 12 15.45 -16.97 0.35
C GLN A 12 14.75 -15.62 0.63
N ARG A 13 14.33 -15.41 1.90
CA ARG A 13 13.58 -14.23 2.33
C ARG A 13 14.05 -13.74 3.69
N LEU A 14 14.23 -12.43 3.83
CA LEU A 14 14.57 -11.76 5.07
C LEU A 14 13.47 -10.77 5.43
N ILE A 15 12.92 -10.86 6.65
CA ILE A 15 11.96 -9.89 7.17
C ILE A 15 12.59 -9.18 8.36
N MET A 16 12.57 -7.85 8.36
CA MET A 16 13.05 -7.03 9.45
C MET A 16 11.94 -6.13 9.97
N ASP A 17 11.43 -6.47 11.16
CA ASP A 17 10.33 -5.79 11.82
C ASP A 17 10.75 -5.27 13.21
N SER A 18 10.98 -3.96 13.44
CA SER A 18 10.93 -2.84 12.49
C SER A 18 12.26 -2.09 12.44
N ILE A 19 12.57 -1.50 11.29
CA ILE A 19 13.76 -0.66 11.12
C ILE A 19 13.59 0.72 11.78
N SER A 20 12.35 1.15 12.03
CA SER A 20 12.04 2.42 12.73
C SER A 20 12.57 2.46 14.17
N ALA A 21 12.79 1.30 14.81
CA ALA A 21 13.45 1.26 16.10
C ALA A 21 14.89 1.77 16.04
N MET A 22 15.58 1.58 14.92
CA MET A 22 16.97 2.00 14.73
C MET A 22 17.11 3.50 14.47
N GLU A 23 16.09 4.15 13.91
CA GLU A 23 16.03 5.61 13.76
C GLU A 23 16.16 6.33 15.12
N ARG A 24 15.76 5.68 16.22
CA ARG A 24 15.80 6.25 17.57
C ARG A 24 17.15 6.13 18.28
N VAL A 25 18.07 5.31 17.78
CA VAL A 25 19.30 4.94 18.50
C VAL A 25 20.46 5.90 18.21
N GLY A 26 20.39 6.70 17.15
CA GLY A 26 21.45 7.65 16.81
C GLY A 26 21.11 8.56 15.63
N PRO A 27 22.10 9.32 15.14
CA PRO A 27 21.94 10.18 13.96
C PRO A 27 21.34 9.47 12.75
N VAL A 28 20.44 10.15 12.02
CA VAL A 28 19.77 9.66 10.79
C VAL A 28 20.76 9.09 9.77
N ARG A 29 21.97 9.63 9.70
CA ARG A 29 23.03 9.13 8.82
C ARG A 29 23.39 7.67 9.08
N TYR A 30 23.53 7.26 10.34
CA TYR A 30 23.89 5.88 10.68
C TYR A 30 22.78 4.91 10.31
N PHE A 31 21.53 5.32 10.54
CA PHE A 31 20.37 4.55 10.10
C PHE A 31 20.37 4.34 8.58
N ARG A 32 20.63 5.41 7.82
CA ARG A 32 20.72 5.32 6.35
C ARG A 32 21.85 4.42 5.89
N GLU A 33 23.05 4.57 6.45
CA GLU A 33 24.21 3.72 6.13
C GLU A 33 23.94 2.24 6.46
N PHE A 34 23.27 1.97 7.58
CA PHE A 34 22.83 0.64 7.95
C PHE A 34 21.86 0.05 6.93
N VAL A 35 20.80 0.78 6.56
CA VAL A 35 19.80 0.32 5.58
C VAL A 35 20.45 0.07 4.22
N ILE A 36 21.37 0.95 3.77
CA ILE A 36 22.12 0.75 2.53
C ILE A 36 22.96 -0.52 2.60
N GLY A 37 23.73 -0.70 3.67
CA GLY A 37 24.61 -1.85 3.84
C GLY A 37 23.84 -3.17 3.86
N LEU A 38 22.77 -3.22 4.66
CA LEU A 38 21.93 -4.42 4.77
C LEU A 38 21.20 -4.73 3.46
N THR A 39 20.61 -3.72 2.81
CA THR A 39 19.90 -3.94 1.54
C THR A 39 20.85 -4.36 0.43
N SER A 40 22.04 -3.76 0.36
CA SER A 40 23.05 -4.09 -0.66
C SER A 40 23.58 -5.51 -0.45
N TYR A 41 23.86 -5.89 0.79
CA TYR A 41 24.29 -7.25 1.13
C TYR A 41 23.21 -8.29 0.83
N ALA A 42 21.96 -8.06 1.25
CA ALA A 42 20.85 -8.96 0.94
C ALA A 42 20.64 -9.13 -0.57
N LYS A 43 20.81 -8.06 -1.35
CA LYS A 43 20.74 -8.11 -2.82
C LYS A 43 21.89 -8.93 -3.43
N GLN A 44 23.10 -8.81 -2.90
CA GLN A 44 24.27 -9.56 -3.38
C GLN A 44 24.10 -11.07 -3.14
N GLU A 45 23.48 -11.44 -2.01
CA GLU A 45 23.17 -12.82 -1.65
C GLU A 45 21.83 -13.31 -2.26
N GLU A 46 21.24 -12.55 -3.20
CA GLU A 46 19.97 -12.88 -3.88
C GLU A 46 18.79 -13.12 -2.93
N VAL A 47 18.80 -12.50 -1.75
CA VAL A 47 17.76 -12.62 -0.72
C VAL A 47 16.69 -11.54 -0.91
N CYS A 48 15.43 -11.95 -1.02
CA CYS A 48 14.30 -11.02 -1.04
C CYS A 48 14.08 -10.44 0.37
N SER A 49 14.24 -9.13 0.54
CA SER A 49 14.15 -8.47 1.84
C SER A 49 12.91 -7.59 1.97
N LEU A 50 12.21 -7.71 3.11
CA LEU A 50 11.08 -6.87 3.50
C LEU A 50 11.43 -6.15 4.81
N PHE A 51 11.31 -4.82 4.80
CA PHE A 51 11.56 -3.97 5.96
C PHE A 51 10.27 -3.25 6.35
N THR A 52 9.94 -3.23 7.64
CA THR A 52 8.82 -2.43 8.16
C THR A 52 9.35 -1.16 8.82
N SER A 53 8.71 -0.03 8.54
CA SER A 53 8.97 1.24 9.22
C SER A 53 7.64 1.86 9.64
N THR A 54 7.64 2.50 10.81
CA THR A 54 6.45 3.10 11.41
C THR A 54 6.63 4.60 11.46
N THR A 55 5.74 5.34 10.80
CA THR A 55 5.71 6.81 10.92
C THR A 55 5.09 7.19 12.27
N PRO A 56 5.71 8.10 13.05
CA PRO A 56 5.20 8.50 14.37
C PRO A 56 3.88 9.28 14.33
N LYS A 57 3.50 9.84 13.17
CA LYS A 57 2.27 10.61 12.98
C LYS A 57 1.16 9.73 12.40
N LEU A 58 0.02 9.68 13.09
CA LEU A 58 -1.19 8.94 12.69
C LEU A 58 -1.90 9.58 11.48
N SER A 59 -1.97 10.90 11.47
CA SER A 59 -2.57 11.73 10.41
C SER A 59 -1.46 12.51 9.75
N GLY A 60 -1.38 12.47 8.41
CA GLY A 60 -0.54 13.36 7.60
C GLY A 60 0.84 13.65 8.19
N GLY A 61 1.77 12.70 8.05
CA GLY A 61 3.16 12.84 8.47
C GLY A 61 4.12 12.73 7.31
N ASP A 62 5.24 13.43 7.46
CA ASP A 62 6.28 13.67 6.47
C ASP A 62 6.63 12.45 5.64
N SER A 63 6.81 12.73 4.36
CA SER A 63 6.95 11.78 3.27
C SER A 63 7.82 10.57 3.63
N ILE A 64 7.52 9.40 3.03
CA ILE A 64 8.41 8.23 2.90
C ILE A 64 9.85 8.62 2.43
N THR A 65 9.98 9.84 1.96
CA THR A 65 11.13 10.56 1.45
C THR A 65 12.03 11.20 2.53
N GLU A 66 11.55 11.43 3.76
CA GLU A 66 12.30 12.16 4.82
C GLU A 66 13.52 11.38 5.33
N ALA A 67 13.47 10.05 5.32
CA ALA A 67 14.63 9.20 5.60
C ALA A 67 15.48 8.89 4.35
N HIS A 68 15.13 9.43 3.17
CA HIS A 68 15.72 9.11 1.87
C HIS A 68 15.78 7.60 1.50
N ILE A 69 15.10 6.73 2.26
CA ILE A 69 15.05 5.27 2.03
C ILE A 69 14.39 4.94 0.69
N SER A 70 13.49 5.79 0.21
CA SER A 70 12.82 5.64 -1.08
C SER A 70 13.78 5.54 -2.27
N THR A 71 15.01 6.05 -2.15
CA THR A 71 16.04 5.95 -3.20
C THR A 71 16.71 4.57 -3.24
N ILE A 72 16.80 3.91 -2.08
CA ILE A 72 17.53 2.65 -1.85
C ILE A 72 16.62 1.44 -2.12
N THR A 73 15.33 1.57 -1.82
CA THR A 73 14.33 0.50 -1.96
C THR A 73 13.81 0.38 -3.39
N ASP A 74 13.51 -0.86 -3.80
CA ASP A 74 12.95 -1.14 -5.13
C ASP A 74 11.43 -1.12 -5.13
N ALA A 75 10.80 -1.52 -4.03
CA ALA A 75 9.36 -1.47 -3.81
C ALA A 75 9.02 -0.74 -2.50
N ILE A 76 7.91 0.00 -2.51
CA ILE A 76 7.39 0.71 -1.35
C ILE A 76 5.89 0.43 -1.26
N ILE A 77 5.47 -0.18 -0.16
CA ILE A 77 4.06 -0.39 0.18
C ILE A 77 3.73 0.57 1.33
N LEU A 78 2.71 1.40 1.13
CA LEU A 78 2.19 2.31 2.13
C LEU A 78 0.94 1.72 2.76
N LEU A 79 0.93 1.65 4.09
CA LEU A 79 -0.24 1.35 4.90
C LEU A 79 -0.64 2.62 5.65
N ARG A 80 -1.93 2.98 5.63
CA ARG A 80 -2.39 4.21 6.27
C ARG A 80 -3.85 4.11 6.73
N TYR A 81 -4.20 4.81 7.80
CA TYR A 81 -5.58 5.04 8.19
C TYR A 81 -6.24 6.12 7.34
N VAL A 82 -7.48 5.88 6.93
CA VAL A 82 -8.29 6.78 6.11
C VAL A 82 -9.61 7.01 6.83
N GLU A 83 -9.92 8.25 7.16
CA GLU A 83 -11.23 8.59 7.70
C GLU A 83 -12.24 8.75 6.56
N VAL A 84 -13.32 7.97 6.60
CA VAL A 84 -14.42 8.03 5.63
C VAL A 84 -15.73 7.98 6.40
N ASN A 85 -16.56 9.01 6.25
CA ASN A 85 -17.87 9.12 6.92
C ASN A 85 -17.80 8.94 8.45
N GLY A 86 -16.77 9.52 9.10
CA GLY A 86 -16.56 9.38 10.55
C GLY A 86 -16.08 8.00 11.00
N MET A 87 -15.75 7.10 10.07
CA MET A 87 -15.18 5.79 10.36
C MET A 87 -13.72 5.73 9.94
N LEU A 88 -12.88 5.17 10.81
CA LEU A 88 -11.48 4.91 10.51
C LEU A 88 -11.35 3.61 9.72
N ARG A 89 -10.97 3.72 8.45
CA ARG A 89 -10.71 2.59 7.55
C ARG A 89 -9.20 2.46 7.33
N ARG A 90 -8.74 1.32 6.82
CA ARG A 90 -7.32 1.04 6.56
C ARG A 90 -7.09 0.95 5.06
N GLY A 91 -6.10 1.67 4.56
CA GLY A 91 -5.73 1.74 3.15
C GLY A 91 -4.33 1.21 2.87
N ILE A 92 -4.18 0.49 1.76
CA ILE A 92 -2.93 -0.03 1.23
C ILE A 92 -2.69 0.52 -0.18
N ALA A 93 -1.46 0.93 -0.47
CA ALA A 93 -1.07 1.42 -1.78
C ALA A 93 0.39 1.03 -2.10
N VAL A 94 0.66 0.70 -3.35
CA VAL A 94 2.04 0.57 -3.85
C VAL A 94 2.48 1.94 -4.35
N ILE A 95 3.46 2.55 -3.69
CA ILE A 95 3.97 3.88 -4.02
C ILE A 95 5.05 3.81 -5.09
N LYS A 96 5.81 2.72 -5.08
CA LYS A 96 6.93 2.50 -5.99
C LYS A 96 7.09 1.00 -6.21
N MET A 97 7.40 0.63 -7.44
CA MET A 97 7.86 -0.70 -7.81
C MET A 97 8.78 -0.57 -9.01
N ARG A 98 10.07 -0.91 -8.85
CA ARG A 98 11.02 -0.97 -9.97
C ARG A 98 10.85 -2.28 -10.72
N GLY A 99 10.92 -2.23 -12.05
CA GLY A 99 10.87 -3.41 -12.90
C GLY A 99 9.47 -4.00 -13.14
N SER A 100 8.41 -3.40 -12.60
CA SER A 100 7.03 -3.83 -12.84
C SER A 100 6.06 -2.66 -12.83
N GLN A 101 4.98 -2.78 -13.60
CA GLN A 101 3.79 -1.95 -13.37
C GLN A 101 3.13 -2.37 -12.04
N HIS A 102 2.43 -1.43 -11.41
CA HIS A 102 1.67 -1.67 -10.18
C HIS A 102 0.38 -0.87 -10.21
N ASP A 103 -0.60 -1.29 -9.42
CA ASP A 103 -1.85 -0.56 -9.25
C ASP A 103 -1.58 0.78 -8.54
N LYS A 104 -2.13 1.86 -9.10
CA LYS A 104 -1.97 3.23 -8.61
C LYS A 104 -3.08 3.65 -7.65
N ARG A 105 -4.08 2.79 -7.44
CA ARG A 105 -5.21 3.05 -6.55
C ARG A 105 -4.85 2.69 -5.12
N ILE A 106 -5.59 3.30 -4.18
CA ILE A 106 -5.50 2.98 -2.76
C ILE A 106 -6.64 2.03 -2.45
N HIS A 107 -6.30 0.81 -2.08
CA HIS A 107 -7.26 -0.22 -1.72
C HIS A 107 -7.57 -0.17 -0.24
N GLU A 108 -8.83 -0.37 0.13
CA GLU A 108 -9.12 -0.72 1.51
C GLU A 108 -8.54 -2.10 1.82
N PHE A 109 -8.03 -2.31 3.04
CA PHE A 109 -7.77 -3.65 3.53
C PHE A 109 -8.38 -3.87 4.91
N THR A 110 -8.75 -5.13 5.18
CA THR A 110 -9.21 -5.58 6.48
C THR A 110 -8.28 -6.68 7.00
N ILE A 111 -8.32 -6.90 8.32
CA ILE A 111 -7.60 -7.99 8.97
C ILE A 111 -8.63 -8.68 9.86
N ASP A 112 -8.83 -9.97 9.67
CA ASP A 112 -9.68 -10.84 10.47
C ASP A 112 -8.90 -12.08 10.92
N ASP A 113 -9.60 -13.08 11.47
CA ASP A 113 -9.00 -14.33 11.96
C ASP A 113 -8.34 -15.18 10.86
N GLN A 114 -8.59 -14.88 9.58
CA GLN A 114 -7.97 -15.53 8.41
C GLN A 114 -6.81 -14.71 7.82
N GLY A 115 -6.53 -13.52 8.35
CA GLY A 115 -5.41 -12.68 7.95
C GLY A 115 -5.83 -11.42 7.20
N LEU A 116 -4.95 -10.95 6.30
CA LEU A 116 -5.12 -9.68 5.58
C LEU A 116 -5.91 -9.88 4.28
N HIS A 117 -6.96 -9.09 4.09
CA HIS A 117 -7.79 -9.08 2.89
C HIS A 117 -7.75 -7.73 2.21
N ILE A 118 -7.41 -7.70 0.91
CA ILE A 118 -7.42 -6.48 0.10
C ILE A 118 -8.80 -6.36 -0.56
N GLY A 119 -9.52 -5.29 -0.24
CA GLY A 119 -10.84 -4.98 -0.76
C GLY A 119 -10.80 -4.04 -1.97
N VAL A 120 -11.91 -3.34 -2.16
CA VAL A 120 -12.10 -2.39 -3.26
C VAL A 120 -11.28 -1.11 -3.04
N PRO A 121 -10.90 -0.42 -4.13
CA PRO A 121 -10.28 0.90 -4.02
C PRO A 121 -11.24 1.90 -3.36
N PHE A 122 -10.68 2.84 -2.60
CA PHE A 122 -11.45 4.01 -2.16
C PHE A 122 -11.89 4.81 -3.38
N THR A 123 -13.21 4.96 -3.56
CA THR A 123 -13.82 5.87 -4.53
C THR A 123 -14.26 7.14 -3.81
N ASN A 124 -14.30 8.27 -4.52
CA ASN A 124 -14.86 9.53 -4.01
C ASN A 124 -14.16 10.12 -2.77
N VAL A 125 -12.91 9.72 -2.50
CA VAL A 125 -12.08 10.28 -1.43
C VAL A 125 -10.76 10.75 -2.02
N GLN A 126 -10.46 12.04 -1.90
CA GLN A 126 -9.20 12.63 -2.32
C GLN A 126 -8.26 12.87 -1.14
N ASN A 127 -6.99 13.17 -1.42
CA ASN A 127 -5.99 13.59 -0.42
C ASN A 127 -5.66 12.55 0.67
N ILE A 128 -5.94 11.27 0.43
CA ILE A 128 -5.59 10.16 1.35
C ILE A 128 -4.08 10.14 1.65
N ILE A 129 -3.25 10.34 0.63
CA ILE A 129 -1.78 10.37 0.76
C ILE A 129 -1.29 11.64 1.49
N LEU A 130 -2.04 12.74 1.42
CA LEU A 130 -1.74 13.95 2.16
C LEU A 130 -2.20 13.87 3.63
N GLY A 131 -3.03 12.86 3.96
CA GLY A 131 -3.52 12.62 5.32
C GLY A 131 -4.64 13.57 5.74
N VAL A 132 -5.23 14.28 4.77
CA VAL A 132 -6.39 15.18 4.94
C VAL A 132 -7.48 14.73 3.98
N PRO A 133 -8.11 13.56 4.21
CA PRO A 133 -9.10 13.01 3.29
C PRO A 133 -10.26 13.98 3.11
N SER A 134 -10.67 14.21 1.86
CA SER A 134 -11.82 15.04 1.53
C SER A 134 -12.78 14.24 0.65
N ALA A 135 -14.06 14.23 1.02
CA ALA A 135 -15.10 13.62 0.21
C ALA A 135 -15.26 14.44 -1.08
N THR A 136 -15.26 13.75 -2.22
CA THR A 136 -15.60 14.33 -3.52
C THR A 136 -17.03 13.91 -3.84
N MET A 137 -17.86 14.85 -4.29
CA MET A 137 -19.17 14.45 -4.79
C MET A 137 -19.00 13.63 -6.08
N PRO A 138 -19.72 12.51 -6.24
CA PRO A 138 -19.68 11.74 -7.46
C PRO A 138 -20.06 12.64 -8.64
N THR A 139 -19.35 12.47 -9.75
CA THR A 139 -19.58 13.30 -10.95
C THR A 139 -20.91 12.90 -11.57
N GLU A 140 -21.61 13.85 -12.21
CA GLU A 140 -22.95 13.66 -12.82
C GLU A 140 -23.03 12.43 -13.75
N SER A 141 -21.91 12.07 -14.41
CA SER A 141 -21.76 10.86 -15.23
C SER A 141 -21.89 9.53 -14.46
N GLU A 142 -21.50 9.47 -13.18
CA GLU A 142 -21.69 8.29 -12.32
C GLU A 142 -23.14 8.19 -11.83
N GLN A 143 -23.82 9.32 -11.66
CA GLN A 143 -25.25 9.36 -11.31
C GLN A 143 -26.14 8.92 -12.47
N LEU A 144 -25.80 9.31 -13.69
CA LEU A 144 -26.54 8.93 -14.91
C LEU A 144 -26.40 7.43 -15.22
N GLY A 145 -25.23 6.82 -14.99
CA GLY A 145 -25.02 5.38 -15.22
C GLY A 145 -25.91 4.47 -14.36
N GLY A 146 -26.30 4.91 -13.16
CA GLY A 146 -27.21 4.17 -12.27
C GLY A 146 -28.69 4.38 -12.59
N ILE A 147 -29.06 5.36 -13.42
CA ILE A 147 -30.45 5.64 -13.81
C ILE A 147 -30.83 4.89 -15.09
N PHE A 148 -29.87 4.54 -15.95
CA PHE A 148 -30.11 3.94 -17.26
C PHE A 148 -29.64 2.48 -17.41
N GLY A 149 -29.21 1.83 -16.32
CA GLY A 149 -28.77 0.43 -16.33
C GLY A 149 -29.71 -0.46 -15.54
N ASP A 150 -30.84 -0.86 -16.13
CA ASP A 150 -31.57 -2.12 -15.89
C ASP A 150 -32.95 -2.06 -16.56
N ASP A 151 -33.01 -1.98 -17.90
CA ASP A 151 -34.29 -2.17 -18.62
C ASP A 151 -34.10 -2.90 -19.96
N ASP A 152 -33.36 -4.01 -19.93
CA ASP A 152 -33.27 -4.93 -21.07
C ASP A 152 -33.48 -6.39 -20.61
N SER A 153 -34.71 -6.71 -20.18
CA SER A 153 -35.20 -8.10 -20.15
C SER A 153 -36.73 -8.22 -19.98
N THR A 154 -37.50 -7.91 -21.02
CA THR A 154 -38.78 -8.60 -21.27
C THR A 154 -38.91 -8.95 -22.75
N GLY A 155 -38.09 -9.90 -23.17
CA GLY A 155 -38.31 -10.66 -24.40
C GLY A 155 -39.24 -11.84 -24.13
N GLU A 156 -40.54 -11.58 -23.99
CA GLU A 156 -41.58 -12.61 -24.16
C GLU A 156 -42.75 -12.02 -24.95
N THR A 157 -42.90 -12.45 -26.21
CA THR A 157 -44.23 -12.61 -26.78
C THR A 157 -44.23 -13.78 -27.75
N SER A 158 -45.11 -14.73 -27.44
CA SER A 158 -45.43 -15.91 -28.24
C SER A 158 -46.03 -15.54 -29.60
N GLY A 159 -45.94 -16.47 -30.54
CA GLY A 159 -46.06 -16.22 -31.98
C GLY A 159 -47.47 -16.13 -32.56
N VAL A 160 -47.53 -15.97 -33.89
CA VAL A 160 -48.67 -16.37 -34.75
C VAL A 160 -48.15 -16.76 -36.15
N THR A 161 -48.65 -17.91 -36.59
CA THR A 161 -48.64 -18.59 -37.89
C THR A 161 -49.00 -17.71 -39.12
N LEU A 162 -48.28 -17.89 -40.23
CA LEU A 162 -48.75 -18.44 -41.52
C LEU A 162 -47.55 -18.74 -42.44
#